data_AF-A0A661Q8X5-F1
#
_entry.id   AF-A0A661Q8X5-F1
#
_cell.length_a   1.000
_cell.length_b   1.000
_cell.length_c   1.000
_cell.angle_alpha   90.00
_cell.angle_beta   90.00
_cell.angle_gamma   90.00
#
_symmetry.space_group_name_H-M   'P 1'
#
loop_
_entity.id
_entity.type
_entity.pdbx_description
1 polymer ?
#
loop_
_entity_poly.entity_id
_entity_poly.type
_entity_poly.pdbx_seq_one_letter_code
_entity_poly.pdbx_strand_id
1 'polypeptide(L)'
;MADKNRNNSLQRVVVFQERGSGDKKIAGIEEYAPGRFELEVVSIDDQLPAMVDEPETYFPKELQADLVLGFLQHPDLSAELLKRCQEAEIPFVASAKKFPAAFQLATPPI
;
A
#
# COMPACT_ATOMS: atom_id res chain seq x y z
N MET A 1 -26.91 11.72 -16.70
CA MET A 1 -27.09 12.22 -15.32
C MET A 1 -27.57 11.05 -14.46
N ALA A 2 -26.63 10.39 -13.79
CA ALA A 2 -26.76 9.37 -12.74
C ALA A 2 -25.30 8.93 -12.48
N ASP A 3 -24.73 8.83 -11.29
CA ASP A 3 -25.25 8.65 -9.95
C ASP A 3 -24.30 9.40 -8.99
N LYS A 4 -24.83 10.33 -8.19
CA LYS A 4 -24.03 11.13 -7.23
C LYS A 4 -24.47 10.79 -5.82
N ASN A 5 -24.36 9.51 -5.47
CA ASN A 5 -24.45 9.06 -4.10
C ASN A 5 -23.10 8.42 -3.72
N ARG A 6 -22.05 9.24 -3.65
CA ARG A 6 -20.80 8.83 -2.98
C ARG A 6 -21.08 8.98 -1.50
N ASN A 7 -21.28 7.85 -0.82
CA ASN A 7 -21.30 7.81 0.63
C ASN A 7 -20.13 8.64 1.17
N ASN A 8 -20.42 9.50 2.15
CA ASN A 8 -19.52 10.48 2.77
C ASN A 8 -18.44 9.82 3.66
N SER A 9 -18.02 8.59 3.34
CA SER A 9 -16.97 7.87 4.05
C SER A 9 -15.62 8.20 3.42
N LEU A 10 -14.65 8.57 4.28
CA LEU A 10 -13.26 8.73 3.88
C LEU A 10 -12.78 7.43 3.21
N GLN A 11 -12.02 7.56 2.12
CA GLN A 11 -11.40 6.39 1.52
C GLN A 11 -10.24 5.92 2.42
N ARG A 12 -10.18 4.64 2.76
CA ARG A 12 -9.13 4.07 3.61
C ARG A 12 -7.90 3.72 2.78
N VAL A 13 -6.80 4.43 3.02
CA VAL A 13 -5.52 4.23 2.34
C VAL A 13 -4.51 3.71 3.33
N VAL A 14 -3.92 2.54 3.05
CA VAL A 14 -2.86 1.96 3.88
C VAL A 14 -1.53 2.12 3.17
N VAL A 15 -0.54 2.64 3.89
CA VAL A 15 0.81 2.86 3.38
C VAL A 15 1.76 1.90 4.07
N PHE A 16 2.47 1.09 3.29
CA PHE A 16 3.57 0.27 3.80
C PHE A 16 4.90 0.92 3.43
N GLN A 17 5.76 1.13 4.41
CA GLN A 17 7.08 1.73 4.20
C GLN A 17 8.18 1.05 5.00
N GLU A 18 9.42 1.27 4.58
CA GLU A 18 10.61 0.91 5.34
C GLU A 18 11.36 2.19 5.70
N ARG A 19 11.56 2.45 7.00
CA ARG A 19 12.39 3.55 7.51
C ARG A 19 12.06 4.91 6.90
N GLY A 20 10.77 5.26 6.85
CA GLY A 20 10.32 6.55 6.34
C GLY A 20 10.41 6.72 4.81
N SER A 21 10.59 5.64 4.06
CA SER A 21 10.72 5.71 2.59
C SER A 21 9.53 6.39 1.89
N GLY A 22 8.35 6.39 2.53
CA GLY A 22 7.11 7.00 2.05
C GLY A 22 6.86 8.44 2.52
N ASP A 23 7.63 8.96 3.47
CA ASP A 23 7.28 10.19 4.23
C ASP A 23 6.95 11.39 3.35
N LYS A 24 7.73 11.63 2.28
CA LYS A 24 7.48 12.74 1.36
C LYS A 24 6.14 12.62 0.62
N LYS A 25 5.69 11.40 0.33
CA LYS A 25 4.43 11.14 -0.35
C LYS A 25 3.27 11.20 0.65
N ILE A 26 3.47 10.68 1.87
CA ILE A 26 2.52 10.78 2.98
C ILE A 26 2.22 12.26 3.28
N ALA A 27 3.26 13.07 3.50
CA ALA A 27 3.12 14.50 3.76
C ALA A 27 2.38 15.24 2.62
N GLY A 28 2.64 14.86 1.36
CA GLY A 28 1.92 15.42 0.21
C GLY A 28 0.43 15.05 0.20
N ILE A 29 0.06 13.83 0.60
CA ILE A 29 -1.35 13.44 0.72
C ILE A 29 -2.04 14.27 1.79
N GLU A 30 -1.41 14.44 2.94
CA GLU A 30 -1.95 15.24 4.06
C GLU A 30 -2.09 16.72 3.69
N GLU A 31 -1.10 17.29 3.00
CA GLU A 31 -1.10 18.70 2.57
C GLU A 31 -2.15 18.98 1.48
N TYR A 32 -2.22 18.13 0.45
CA TYR A 32 -3.02 18.41 -0.75
C TYR A 32 -4.40 17.75 -0.78
N ALA A 33 -4.68 16.80 0.12
CA ALA A 33 -5.96 16.12 0.20
C ALA A 33 -6.54 15.99 1.63
N PRO A 34 -6.59 17.09 2.41
CA PRO A 34 -7.08 17.05 3.78
C PRO A 34 -8.55 16.60 3.84
N GLY A 35 -8.85 15.66 4.74
CA GLY A 35 -10.19 15.14 4.96
C GLY A 35 -10.78 14.36 3.77
N ARG A 36 -9.92 13.82 2.87
CA ARG A 36 -10.33 12.95 1.76
C ARG A 36 -10.06 11.47 2.02
N PHE A 37 -9.01 11.20 2.80
CA PHE A 37 -8.52 9.86 3.07
C PHE A 37 -8.40 9.63 4.58
N GLU A 38 -8.70 8.41 5.01
CA GLU A 38 -8.22 7.86 6.28
C GLU A 38 -6.89 7.17 5.99
N LEU A 39 -5.79 7.74 6.46
CA LEU A 39 -4.44 7.27 6.16
C LEU A 39 -3.89 6.45 7.34
N GLU A 40 -3.56 5.20 7.09
CA GLU A 40 -2.85 4.33 8.02
C GLU A 40 -1.44 4.08 7.50
N VAL A 41 -0.42 4.27 8.34
CA VAL A 41 0.98 4.07 7.97
C VAL A 41 1.55 2.91 8.78
N VAL A 42 1.97 1.86 8.08
CA VAL A 42 2.67 0.69 8.64
C VAL A 42 4.14 0.79 8.24
N SER A 43 5.02 0.98 9.23
CA SER A 43 6.46 1.08 9.02
C SER A 43 7.16 -0.19 9.49
N ILE A 44 8.01 -0.75 8.63
CA ILE A 44 8.91 -1.87 8.94
C ILE A 44 10.31 -1.27 9.09
N ASP A 45 10.72 -1.04 10.33
CA ASP A 45 11.97 -0.35 10.64
C ASP A 45 13.12 -1.31 11.01
N ASP A 46 12.81 -2.60 11.07
CA ASP A 46 13.75 -3.66 11.43
C ASP A 46 14.98 -3.70 10.48
N GLN A 47 16.08 -4.24 11.00
CA GLN A 47 17.18 -4.68 10.15
C GLN A 47 16.81 -6.03 9.55
N LEU A 48 16.30 -5.99 8.31
CA LEU A 48 15.94 -7.18 7.59
C LEU A 48 17.20 -7.92 7.10
N PRO A 49 17.23 -9.27 7.18
CA PRO A 49 18.24 -10.07 6.51
C PRO A 49 18.16 -9.87 4.98
N ALA A 50 19.14 -10.39 4.25
CA ALA A 50 19.13 -10.29 2.78
C ALA A 50 18.01 -11.11 2.12
N MET A 51 17.49 -12.12 2.83
CA MET A 51 16.39 -12.97 2.42
C MET A 51 15.52 -13.23 3.66
N VAL A 52 14.22 -13.07 3.51
CA VAL A 52 13.24 -13.25 4.58
C VAL A 52 12.49 -14.55 4.31
N ASP A 53 12.64 -15.53 5.20
CA ASP A 53 12.02 -16.85 5.04
C ASP A 53 10.49 -16.81 5.23
N GLU A 54 10.01 -15.97 6.15
CA GLU A 54 8.57 -15.84 6.51
C GLU A 54 8.10 -14.36 6.38
N PRO A 55 8.02 -13.80 5.16
CA PRO A 55 7.67 -12.40 4.93
C PRO A 55 6.26 -12.05 5.44
N GLU A 56 5.35 -13.02 5.52
CA GLU A 56 3.99 -12.88 6.02
C GLU A 56 3.90 -12.34 7.46
N THR A 57 4.95 -12.57 8.26
CA THR A 57 5.00 -12.21 9.68
C THR A 57 5.13 -10.71 9.92
N TYR A 58 5.56 -9.97 8.88
CA TYR A 58 5.70 -8.51 8.92
C TYR A 58 4.41 -7.75 8.61
N PHE A 59 3.34 -8.47 8.24
CA PHE A 59 2.08 -7.89 7.82
C PHE A 59 0.96 -8.24 8.79
N PRO A 60 -0.06 -7.36 8.93
CA PRO A 60 -1.25 -7.70 9.69
C PRO A 60 -1.94 -8.94 9.09
N LYS A 61 -2.60 -9.73 9.93
CA LYS A 61 -3.31 -10.95 9.48
C LYS A 61 -4.43 -10.65 8.49
N GLU A 62 -5.09 -9.51 8.68
CA GLU A 62 -6.16 -9.03 7.81
C GLU A 62 -5.78 -7.65 7.28
N LEU A 63 -5.89 -7.47 5.97
CA LEU A 63 -5.64 -6.19 5.29
C LEU A 63 -6.99 -5.62 4.84
N GLN A 64 -7.39 -4.50 5.44
CA GLN A 64 -8.62 -3.79 5.09
C GLN A 64 -8.26 -2.40 4.57
N ALA A 65 -8.34 -2.22 3.26
CA ALA A 65 -8.02 -0.96 2.59
C ALA A 65 -8.78 -0.82 1.28
N ASP A 66 -9.10 0.42 0.90
CA ASP A 66 -9.60 0.73 -0.45
C ASP A 66 -8.44 0.90 -1.45
N LEU A 67 -7.24 1.22 -0.94
CA LEU A 67 -6.02 1.40 -1.72
C LEU A 67 -4.79 1.15 -0.82
N VAL A 68 -3.80 0.45 -1.36
CA VAL A 68 -2.50 0.26 -0.70
C VAL A 68 -1.39 0.97 -1.47
N LEU A 69 -0.57 1.73 -0.76
CA LEU A 69 0.65 2.35 -1.29
C LEU A 69 1.89 1.60 -0.78
N GLY A 70 2.67 1.03 -1.69
CA GLY A 70 3.89 0.28 -1.40
C GLY A 70 5.16 1.12 -1.56
N PHE A 71 5.82 1.43 -0.44
CA PHE A 71 7.15 2.04 -0.38
C PHE A 71 8.21 1.11 0.24
N LEU A 72 7.92 -0.19 0.30
CA LEU A 72 8.86 -1.21 0.73
C LEU A 72 10.06 -1.29 -0.21
N GLN A 73 11.22 -1.58 0.36
CA GLN A 73 12.49 -1.70 -0.34
C GLN A 73 12.95 -3.15 -0.44
N HIS A 74 12.61 -3.98 0.54
CA HIS A 74 12.94 -5.38 0.56
C HIS A 74 12.11 -6.14 -0.50
N PRO A 75 12.75 -6.92 -1.39
CA PRO A 75 12.04 -7.60 -2.47
C PRO A 75 11.00 -8.60 -1.95
N ASP A 76 11.35 -9.41 -0.94
CA ASP A 76 10.45 -10.44 -0.40
C ASP A 76 9.20 -9.83 0.23
N LEU A 77 9.34 -8.75 1.01
CA LEU A 77 8.21 -8.05 1.60
C LEU A 77 7.36 -7.34 0.53
N SER A 78 8.00 -6.76 -0.47
CA SER A 78 7.27 -6.11 -1.57
C SER A 78 6.45 -7.13 -2.36
N ALA A 79 7.01 -8.31 -2.64
CA ALA A 79 6.33 -9.39 -3.34
C ALA A 79 5.18 -9.96 -2.53
N GLU A 80 5.37 -10.19 -1.22
CA GLU A 80 4.32 -10.67 -0.32
C GLU A 80 3.18 -9.65 -0.19
N LEU A 81 3.48 -8.36 -0.07
CA LEU A 81 2.45 -7.33 -0.02
C LEU A 81 1.62 -7.28 -1.30
N LEU A 82 2.26 -7.38 -2.47
CA LEU A 82 1.56 -7.44 -3.75
C LEU A 82 0.63 -8.65 -3.83
N LYS A 83 1.13 -9.83 -3.45
CA LYS A 83 0.34 -11.08 -3.42
C LYS A 83 -0.90 -10.91 -2.54
N ARG A 84 -0.75 -10.38 -1.33
CA ARG A 84 -1.88 -10.13 -0.42
C ARG A 84 -2.90 -9.15 -0.98
N CYS A 85 -2.45 -8.07 -1.62
CA CYS A 85 -3.35 -7.11 -2.26
C CYS A 85 -4.12 -7.78 -3.41
N GLN A 86 -3.48 -8.66 -4.19
CA GLN A 86 -4.16 -9.42 -5.24
C GLN A 86 -5.20 -10.40 -4.68
N GLU A 87 -4.85 -11.16 -3.64
CA GLU A 87 -5.75 -12.12 -2.99
C GLU A 87 -6.96 -11.43 -2.34
N ALA A 88 -6.76 -10.23 -1.79
CA ALA A 88 -7.82 -9.43 -1.18
C ALA A 88 -8.57 -8.54 -2.18
N GLU A 89 -8.22 -8.56 -3.46
CA GLU A 89 -8.75 -7.68 -4.51
C GLU A 89 -8.64 -6.18 -4.15
N ILE A 90 -7.55 -5.81 -3.48
CA ILE A 90 -7.26 -4.43 -3.09
C ILE A 90 -6.34 -3.78 -4.13
N PRO A 91 -6.71 -2.60 -4.68
CA PRO A 91 -5.85 -1.83 -5.54
C PRO A 91 -4.50 -1.52 -4.89
N PHE A 92 -3.41 -1.74 -5.62
CA PHE A 92 -2.05 -1.55 -5.12
C PHE A 92 -1.23 -0.65 -6.05
N VAL A 93 -0.51 0.32 -5.46
CA VAL A 93 0.40 1.22 -6.17
C VAL A 93 1.78 1.18 -5.50
N ALA A 94 2.79 0.71 -6.23
CA ALA A 94 4.17 0.71 -5.77
C ALA A 94 4.98 1.88 -6.34
N SER A 95 6.03 2.30 -5.64
CA SER A 95 7.04 3.17 -6.25
C SER A 95 7.85 2.43 -7.33
N ALA A 96 7.88 3.00 -8.54
CA ALA A 96 8.33 2.41 -9.81
C ALA A 96 9.79 1.89 -9.91
N LYS A 97 10.54 1.79 -8.81
CA LYS A 97 11.97 1.41 -8.87
C LYS A 97 12.25 -0.10 -8.83
N LYS A 98 11.28 -0.97 -8.48
CA LYS A 98 11.59 -2.37 -8.11
C LYS A 98 10.69 -3.47 -8.67
N PHE A 99 9.64 -3.14 -9.42
CA PHE A 99 8.79 -4.12 -10.09
C PHE A 99 8.90 -4.00 -11.62
N PRO A 100 8.88 -5.12 -12.38
CA PRO A 100 8.58 -5.07 -13.81
C PRO A 100 7.28 -4.28 -14.02
N ALA A 101 7.19 -3.46 -15.08
CA ALA A 101 6.09 -2.51 -15.28
C ALA A 101 4.68 -3.12 -15.12
N ALA A 102 4.52 -4.41 -15.42
CA ALA A 102 3.26 -5.16 -15.29
C ALA A 102 2.76 -5.33 -13.84
N PHE A 103 3.62 -5.20 -12.83
CA PHE A 103 3.28 -5.39 -11.41
C PHE A 103 3.22 -4.07 -10.61
N GLN A 104 3.41 -2.94 -11.29
CA GLN A 104 3.40 -1.61 -10.64
C GLN A 104 1.98 -1.10 -10.35
N LEU A 105 1.00 -1.65 -11.06
CA LEU A 105 -0.42 -1.34 -10.97
C LEU A 105 -1.19 -2.67 -11.01
N ALA A 106 -1.76 -3.07 -9.88
CA ALA A 106 -2.71 -4.17 -9.82
C ALA A 106 -4.08 -3.57 -9.50
N THR A 107 -5.00 -3.65 -10.45
CA THR A 107 -6.40 -3.29 -10.27
C THR A 107 -7.24 -4.55 -10.45
N PRO A 108 -8.22 -4.83 -9.57
CA PRO A 108 -9.16 -5.93 -9.76
C PRO A 108 -9.83 -5.87 -11.14
N PRO A 109 -10.23 -7.01 -11.72
CA PRO A 109 -11.03 -7.01 -12.95
C PRO A 109 -12.35 -6.25 -12.75
N ILE A 110 -12.77 -5.53 -13.79
CA ILE A 110 -14.02 -4.74 -13.86
C ILE A 110 -15.24 -5.62 -14.11
#